data_AF-A0A956PCQ5-F1
#
_entry.id   AF-A0A956PCQ5-F1
#
_cell.length_a   1.000
_cell.length_b   1.000
_cell.length_c   1.000
_cell.angle_alpha   90.00
_cell.angle_beta   90.00
_cell.angle_gamma   90.00
#
_symmetry.space_group_name_H-M   'P 1'
#
loop_
_entity.id
_entity.type
_entity.pdbx_description
1 polymer ?
#
loop_
_entity_poly.entity_id
_entity_poly.type
_entity_poly.pdbx_seq_one_letter_code
_entity_poly.pdbx_strand_id
1 'polypeptide(L)' 'QAICFAGGIGENSPPIRRQVCEGMESLGLKLDQDKNEKPMEDSRGWIISTEDSPIKIYVIPTDEELLIARDTVRSV' A
#
# COMPACT_ATOMS: atom_id res chain seq x y z
N GLN A 1 -13.18 -3.14 -3.15
CA GLN A 1 -11.98 -3.87 -3.61
C GLN A 1 -10.81 -2.89 -3.59
N ALA A 2 -9.59 -3.36 -3.36
CA ALA A 2 -8.42 -2.50 -3.19
C ALA A 2 -7.13 -3.22 -3.61
N ILE A 3 -6.10 -2.43 -3.91
CA ILE A 3 -4.71 -2.88 -4.07
C ILE A 3 -3.92 -2.39 -2.88
N CYS A 4 -3.11 -3.27 -2.29
CA CYS A 4 -2.26 -2.94 -1.16
C CYS A 4 -0.80 -3.20 -1.54
N PHE A 5 0.04 -2.19 -1.34
CA PHE A 5 1.48 -2.30 -1.32
C PHE A 5 1.94 -2.47 0.12
N ALA A 6 2.80 -3.46 0.36
CA ALA A 6 3.38 -3.77 1.65
C ALA A 6 4.81 -4.30 1.46
N GLY A 7 5.55 -4.46 2.55
CA GLY A 7 6.95 -4.89 2.56
C GLY A 7 7.90 -3.79 2.09
N GLY A 8 9.21 -4.02 2.23
CA GLY A 8 10.23 -2.99 2.04
C GLY A 8 10.11 -2.20 0.74
N ILE A 9 9.97 -2.86 -0.42
CA ILE A 9 9.84 -2.18 -1.72
C ILE A 9 8.47 -1.51 -1.87
N GLY A 10 7.39 -2.21 -1.50
CA GLY A 10 6.03 -1.69 -1.63
C GLY A 10 5.82 -0.43 -0.78
N GLU A 11 6.42 -0.38 0.40
CA GLU A 11 6.33 0.74 1.34
C GLU A 11 7.21 1.92 0.93
N ASN A 12 8.43 1.65 0.46
CA ASN A 12 9.47 2.69 0.34
C ASN A 12 9.80 3.11 -1.10
N SER A 13 9.20 2.50 -2.12
CA SER A 13 9.52 2.80 -3.52
C SER A 13 8.33 3.39 -4.30
N PRO A 14 8.10 4.72 -4.22
CA PRO A 14 7.13 5.41 -5.08
C PRO A 14 7.29 5.11 -6.58
N PRO A 15 8.51 5.00 -7.15
CA PRO A 15 8.67 4.69 -8.57
C PRO A 15 8.14 3.30 -8.94
N ILE A 16 8.37 2.29 -8.09
CA ILE A 16 7.87 0.94 -8.34
C ILE A 16 6.33 0.91 -8.22
N ARG A 17 5.75 1.56 -7.22
CA ARG A 17 4.29 1.66 -7.10
C ARG A 17 3.65 2.31 -8.33
N ARG A 18 4.27 3.37 -8.86
CA ARG A 18 3.86 4.03 -10.10
C ARG A 18 3.88 3.06 -11.27
N GLN A 19 5.00 2.38 -11.50
CA GLN A 19 5.17 1.43 -12.60
C GLN A 19 4.16 0.27 -12.53
N VAL A 20 3.84 -0.22 -11.34
CA VAL A 20 2.83 -1.28 -11.16
C VAL A 20 1.43 -0.79 -11.50
N CYS A 21 1.09 0.47 -11.20
CA CYS A 21 -0.22 1.05 -11.49
C CYS A 21 -0.38 1.53 -12.94
N GLU A 22 0.73 1.71 -13.66
CA GLU A 22 0.74 2.15 -15.06
C GLU A 22 0.04 1.12 -15.97
N GLY A 23 -0.90 1.58 -16.81
CA GLY A 23 -1.67 0.70 -17.70
C GLY A 23 -2.88 0.02 -17.04
N MET A 24 -3.06 0.18 -15.72
CA MET A 24 -4.21 -0.36 -14.98
C MET A 24 -5.42 0.60 -14.93
N GLU A 25 -5.37 1.72 -15.64
CA GLU A 25 -6.45 2.72 -15.68
C GLU A 25 -7.75 2.12 -16.27
N SER A 26 -7.61 1.16 -17.19
CA SER A 26 -8.73 0.41 -17.78
C SER A 26 -9.49 -0.45 -16.76
N LEU A 27 -8.85 -0.82 -15.65
CA LEU A 27 -9.45 -1.52 -14.51
C LEU A 27 -10.01 -0.55 -13.46
N GLY A 28 -9.86 0.76 -13.67
CA GLY A 28 -10.32 1.81 -12.77
C GLY A 28 -9.31 2.22 -11.69
N LEU A 29 -8.04 1.85 -11.80
CA LEU A 29 -7.01 2.39 -10.90
C LEU A 29 -6.72 3.85 -11.28
N LYS A 30 -6.72 4.73 -10.30
CA LYS A 30 -6.30 6.12 -10.46
C LYS A 30 -5.34 6.47 -9.33
N LEU A 31 -4.05 6.47 -9.65
CA LEU A 31 -2.99 6.79 -8.71
C LEU A 31 -2.87 8.31 -8.54
N ASP A 32 -2.85 8.77 -7.30
CA ASP A 32 -2.54 10.14 -6.92
C ASP A 32 -1.01 10.27 -6.79
N GLN A 33 -0.38 10.95 -7.74
CA GLN A 33 1.08 11.03 -7.82
C GLN A 33 1.68 11.75 -6.62
N ASP A 34 1.02 12.79 -6.11
CA ASP A 34 1.50 13.56 -4.97
C ASP A 34 1.43 12.73 -3.69
N LYS A 35 0.35 11.97 -3.49
CA LYS A 35 0.25 11.04 -2.36
C LYS A 35 1.22 9.86 -2.48
N ASN A 36 1.51 9.42 -3.70
CA ASN A 36 2.44 8.32 -3.93
C ASN A 36 3.89 8.70 -3.59
N GLU A 37 4.30 9.93 -3.85
CA GLU A 37 5.67 10.40 -3.57
C GLU A 37 5.91 10.75 -2.09
N LYS A 38 4.84 10.94 -1.31
CA LYS A 38 4.98 11.21 0.12
C LYS A 38 5.57 10.01 0.86
N PRO A 39 6.53 10.23 1.77
CA PRO A 39 6.97 9.19 2.69
C PRO A 39 5.84 8.82 3.64
N MET A 40 5.93 7.63 4.22
CA MET A 40 4.97 7.18 5.23
C MET A 40 5.03 8.08 6.46
N GLU A 41 3.94 8.80 6.75
CA GLU A 41 3.84 9.64 7.95
C GLU A 41 3.28 8.88 9.16
N ASP A 42 2.55 7.79 8.94
CA ASP A 42 1.84 7.03 9.98
C ASP A 42 2.06 5.52 9.82
N SER A 43 2.37 4.86 10.94
CA SER A 43 2.40 3.40 11.12
C SER A 43 1.09 2.66 10.76
N ARG A 44 -0.02 3.37 10.51
CA ARG A 44 -1.29 2.79 10.07
C ARG A 44 -1.40 2.62 8.55
N GLY A 45 -0.45 3.14 7.78
CA GLY A 45 -0.51 3.19 6.33
C GLY A 45 -1.34 4.36 5.79
N TRP A 46 -1.36 4.52 4.47
CA TRP A 46 -2.07 5.62 3.81
C TRP A 46 -2.62 5.25 2.44
N ILE A 47 -3.57 6.06 1.95
CA ILE A 47 -4.18 5.91 0.64
C ILE A 47 -3.43 6.75 -0.38
N ILE A 48 -3.04 6.14 -1.50
CA ILE A 48 -2.37 6.80 -2.62
C ILE A 48 -3.22 6.83 -3.89
N SER A 49 -4.48 6.37 -3.85
CA SER A 49 -5.41 6.60 -4.96
C SER A 49 -6.05 7.98 -4.90
N THR A 50 -6.50 8.48 -6.04
CA THR A 50 -7.37 9.67 -6.10
C THR A 50 -8.71 9.42 -5.39
N GLU A 51 -9.41 10.49 -5.02
CA GLU A 51 -10.70 10.37 -4.33
C GLU A 51 -11.76 9.67 -5.20
N ASP A 52 -11.74 9.97 -6.49
CA ASP A 52 -12.63 9.45 -7.53
C ASP A 52 -12.20 8.11 -8.12
N SER A 53 -11.18 7.45 -7.56
CA SER A 53 -10.75 6.13 -7.99
C SER A 53 -11.76 5.05 -7.52
N PRO A 54 -12.34 4.25 -8.44
CA PRO A 54 -13.16 3.09 -8.10
C PRO A 54 -12.44 2.04 -7.24
N ILE A 55 -11.13 1.88 -7.45
CA ILE A 55 -10.30 0.93 -6.70
C ILE A 55 -9.32 1.72 -5.83
N LYS A 56 -9.43 1.56 -4.51
CA LYS A 56 -8.51 2.22 -3.59
C LYS A 56 -7.12 1.56 -3.64
N ILE A 57 -6.09 2.39 -3.56
CA ILE A 57 -4.69 1.95 -3.54
C ILE A 57 -4.12 2.36 -2.19
N TYR A 58 -3.64 1.37 -1.44
CA TYR A 58 -3.07 1.54 -0.11
C TYR A 58 -1.58 1.23 -0.10
N VAL A 59 -0.85 1.93 0.75
CA VAL A 59 0.45 1.50 1.26
C VAL A 59 0.27 1.16 2.73
N ILE A 60 0.54 -0.08 3.10
CA ILE A 60 0.33 -0.60 4.45
C ILE A 60 1.67 -1.13 4.98
N PRO A 61 2.17 -0.57 6.10
CA PRO A 61 3.37 -1.08 6.72
C PRO A 61 3.14 -2.47 7.31
N THR A 62 4.14 -3.31 7.16
CA THR A 62 4.14 -4.67 7.68
C THR A 62 4.85 -4.69 9.02
N ASP A 63 4.26 -5.36 10.01
CA ASP A 63 4.91 -5.65 11.30
C ASP A 63 5.01 -7.17 11.43
N GLU A 64 6.09 -7.71 10.85
CA GLU A 64 6.34 -9.14 10.74
C GLU A 64 6.56 -9.74 12.13
N GLU A 65 7.25 -9.02 13.03
CA GLU A 65 7.49 -9.42 14.40
C GLU A 65 6.20 -9.55 15.21
N LEU A 66 5.27 -8.58 15.08
CA LEU A 66 3.97 -8.64 15.73
C LEU A 66 3.12 -9.79 15.21
N LEU A 67 3.17 -10.07 13.90
CA LEU A 67 2.48 -11.21 13.31
C LEU A 67 3.00 -12.52 13.93
N ILE A 68 4.33 -12.70 13.96
CA ILE A 68 4.97 -13.88 14.54
C ILE A 68 4.63 -14.02 16.04
N ALA A 69 4.67 -12.93 16.80
CA ALA A 69 4.33 -12.95 18.22
C ALA A 69 2.88 -13.39 18.47
N ARG A 70 1.93 -12.86 17.68
CA ARG A 70 0.51 -13.24 17.78
C ARG A 70 0.26 -14.69 17.41
N ASP A 71 0.90 -15.17 16.35
CA ASP A 71 0.74 -16.55 15.91
C ASP A 71 1.39 -17.55 16.87
N THR A 72 2.51 -17.16 17.50
CA THR A 72 3.13 -17.94 18.58
C THR A 72 2.16 -18.10 19.75
N VAL A 73 1.51 -17.02 20.21
CA VAL A 73 0.52 -17.07 21.31
C VAL A 73 -0.69 -17.92 20.94
N ARG A 74 -1.18 -17.86 19.69
CA ARG A 74 -2.32 -18.66 19.22
C ARG A 74 -2.02 -20.15 19.08
N SER A 75 -0.76 -20.53 18.96
CA SER A 75 -0.32 -21.92 18.76
C SER A 75 -0.17 -22.69 20.08
N VAL A 76 -0.49 -22.06 21.22
CA VAL A 76 -0.48 -22.64 22.58
C VAL A 76 -1.90 -22.74 23.11
#